data_AF-A0A8S9BDR9-F1
#
_entry.id   AF-A0A8S9BDR9-F1
#
_cell.length_a   1.000
_cell.length_b   1.000
_cell.length_c   1.000
_cell.angle_alpha   90.00
_cell.angle_beta   90.00
_cell.angle_gamma   90.00
#
_symmetry.space_group_name_H-M   'P 1'
#
loop_
_entity.id
_entity.type
_entity.pdbx_description
1 polymer ?
#
loop_
_entity_poly.entity_id
_entity_poly.type
_entity_poly.pdbx_seq_one_letter_code
_entity_poly.pdbx_strand_id
1 'polypeptide(L)'
;MGILRFLTRTLNSVAAGAIFGVALTAAGVYSPSVIIGQMQLSDFHMLKAFLAASASSALAIILAQRLGLTACKPRTPNTLNLFSSYDGNILGGALLGVGMALSGACPGTLLPQIATGVRSGPFVLLGGLLGGILFSGYGKRFVRTVRDKEAISKPTVYQKIGGKRKTAMAVYEVLCLSCLGAMRNVYPEKVGVLISAAIGGLWIGFSQFMSLLLTGSTLGVSTAYEQIGDLFWWAEQLLLGGKTGPMPSIRGTAFAIGTLFGALILSVVVQIPSPNENIEVGFARAVIGGILLVVGARFAGGCTSGHGISGMSQLSVSSILTSAAMFGGGIVSSAVLRLF
;
A
#
# COMPACT_ATOMS: atom_id res chain seq x y z
N MET A 1 -16.54 -28.78 -8.54
CA MET A 1 -16.06 -27.62 -9.35
C MET A 1 -15.79 -26.33 -8.54
N GLY A 2 -16.39 -26.14 -7.36
CA GLY A 2 -16.15 -24.94 -6.52
C GLY A 2 -14.80 -24.92 -5.78
N ILE A 3 -14.37 -26.05 -5.21
CA ILE A 3 -13.10 -26.17 -4.44
C ILE A 3 -11.88 -25.93 -5.33
N LEU A 4 -11.85 -26.50 -6.55
CA LEU A 4 -10.74 -26.32 -7.48
C LEU A 4 -10.58 -24.85 -7.89
N ARG A 5 -11.68 -24.15 -8.23
CA ARG A 5 -11.63 -22.71 -8.54
C ARG A 5 -11.22 -21.86 -7.34
N PHE A 6 -11.62 -22.25 -6.13
CA PHE A 6 -11.18 -21.59 -4.90
C PHE A 6 -9.68 -21.75 -4.70
N LEU A 7 -9.16 -22.98 -4.82
CA LEU A 7 -7.74 -23.29 -4.70
C LEU A 7 -6.90 -22.52 -5.73
N THR A 8 -7.31 -22.54 -7.01
CA THR A 8 -6.62 -21.81 -8.08
C THR A 8 -6.60 -20.30 -7.82
N ARG A 9 -7.71 -19.72 -7.36
CA ARG A 9 -7.77 -18.28 -7.05
C ARG A 9 -6.86 -17.90 -5.88
N THR A 10 -6.81 -18.74 -4.84
CA THR A 10 -5.92 -18.54 -3.69
C THR A 10 -4.46 -18.68 -4.12
N LEU A 11 -4.13 -19.71 -4.90
CA LEU A 11 -2.78 -19.92 -5.43
C LEU A 11 -2.31 -18.75 -6.29
N ASN A 12 -3.17 -18.24 -7.18
CA ASN A 12 -2.89 -17.06 -7.99
C ASN A 12 -2.65 -15.81 -7.14
N SER A 13 -3.37 -15.67 -6.02
CA SER A 13 -3.19 -14.55 -5.08
C SER A 13 -1.87 -14.65 -4.34
N VAL A 14 -1.48 -15.85 -3.91
CA VAL A 14 -0.17 -16.12 -3.29
C VAL A 14 0.96 -15.85 -4.29
N ALA A 15 0.83 -16.33 -5.54
CA ALA A 15 1.83 -16.11 -6.58
C ALA A 15 1.99 -14.62 -6.92
N ALA A 16 0.89 -13.89 -7.10
CA ALA A 16 0.91 -12.43 -7.31
C ALA A 16 1.55 -11.70 -6.12
N GLY A 17 1.22 -12.11 -4.90
CA GLY A 17 1.84 -11.62 -3.67
C GLY A 17 3.34 -11.86 -3.66
N ALA A 18 3.80 -13.07 -3.99
CA ALA A 18 5.21 -13.42 -3.98
C ALA A 18 6.03 -12.57 -4.96
N ILE A 19 5.53 -12.37 -6.19
CA ILE A 19 6.17 -11.48 -7.17
C ILE A 19 6.26 -10.05 -6.62
N PHE A 20 5.20 -9.56 -5.99
CA PHE A 20 5.19 -8.23 -5.36
C PHE A 20 6.17 -8.14 -4.18
N GLY A 21 6.26 -9.17 -3.34
CA GLY A 21 7.20 -9.25 -2.22
C GLY A 21 8.67 -9.25 -2.66
N VAL A 22 9.00 -10.02 -3.70
CA VAL A 22 10.31 -9.99 -4.36
C VAL A 22 10.61 -8.58 -4.87
N ALA A 23 9.67 -7.95 -5.60
CA ALA A 23 9.88 -6.61 -6.15
C ALA A 23 10.10 -5.55 -5.06
N LEU A 24 9.33 -5.57 -3.97
CA LEU A 24 9.51 -4.65 -2.84
C LEU A 24 10.86 -4.82 -2.15
N THR A 25 11.28 -6.08 -1.96
CA THR A 25 12.55 -6.40 -1.29
C THR A 25 13.72 -6.01 -2.17
N ALA A 26 13.67 -6.34 -3.47
CA ALA A 26 14.68 -5.98 -4.46
C ALA A 26 14.82 -4.45 -4.63
N ALA A 27 13.73 -3.70 -4.54
CA ALA A 27 13.72 -2.24 -4.62
C ALA A 27 14.28 -1.56 -3.35
N GLY A 28 14.54 -2.28 -2.27
CA GLY A 28 15.06 -1.74 -1.00
C GLY A 28 14.10 -0.81 -0.25
N VAL A 29 12.86 -0.67 -0.71
CA VAL A 29 11.84 0.20 -0.09
C VAL A 29 11.31 -0.35 1.23
N TYR A 30 11.79 -1.53 1.66
CA TYR A 30 11.47 -2.10 2.96
C TYR A 30 12.28 -1.51 4.11
N SER A 31 13.41 -0.84 3.84
CA SER A 31 14.24 -0.29 4.93
C SER A 31 13.51 0.83 5.67
N PRO A 32 13.43 0.78 7.03
CA PRO A 32 12.93 1.87 7.85
C PRO A 32 13.65 3.20 7.63
N SER A 33 14.96 3.16 7.38
CA SER A 33 15.75 4.36 7.11
C SER A 33 15.30 5.08 5.83
N VAL A 34 14.92 4.34 4.79
CA VAL A 34 14.39 4.89 3.54
C VAL A 34 13.00 5.49 3.75
N ILE A 35 12.15 4.83 4.53
CA ILE A 35 10.78 5.28 4.79
C ILE A 35 10.78 6.55 5.68
N ILE A 36 11.53 6.53 6.78
CA ILE A 36 11.67 7.68 7.69
C ILE A 36 12.42 8.81 6.99
N GLY A 37 13.49 8.49 6.25
CA GLY A 37 14.27 9.47 5.48
C GLY A 37 13.43 10.21 4.45
N GLN A 38 12.47 9.52 3.82
CA GLN A 38 11.50 10.14 2.91
C GLN A 38 10.57 11.13 3.62
N MET A 39 10.08 10.79 4.82
CA MET A 39 9.25 11.70 5.61
C MET A 39 10.06 12.89 6.15
N GLN A 40 11.35 12.68 6.36
CA GLN A 40 12.30 13.72 6.76
C GLN A 40 12.83 14.57 5.59
N LEU A 41 12.43 14.27 4.35
CA LEU A 41 12.94 14.89 3.12
C LEU A 41 14.47 14.79 2.97
N SER A 42 15.10 13.80 3.62
CA SER A 42 16.54 13.54 3.57
C SER A 42 16.91 12.44 2.59
N ASP A 43 15.96 11.56 2.25
CA ASP A 43 16.14 10.50 1.28
C ASP A 43 14.93 10.40 0.35
N PHE A 44 15.17 10.49 -0.96
CA PHE A 44 14.13 10.45 -1.97
C PHE A 44 14.03 9.10 -2.69
N HIS A 45 14.74 8.06 -2.21
CA HIS A 45 14.71 6.73 -2.81
C HIS A 45 13.28 6.17 -2.91
N MET A 46 12.49 6.29 -1.84
CA MET A 46 11.11 5.80 -1.83
C MET A 46 10.24 6.52 -2.86
N LEU A 47 10.32 7.85 -2.93
CA LEU A 47 9.53 8.64 -3.90
C LEU A 47 9.93 8.35 -5.35
N LYS A 48 11.21 8.16 -5.65
CA LYS A 48 11.68 7.77 -7.00
C LYS A 48 11.13 6.40 -7.41
N ALA A 49 11.24 5.40 -6.53
CA ALA A 49 10.70 4.07 -6.77
C ALA A 49 9.18 4.11 -6.95
N PHE A 50 8.49 4.93 -6.15
CA PHE A 50 7.05 5.13 -6.22
C PHE A 50 6.60 5.78 -7.53
N LEU A 51 7.28 6.83 -8.00
CA LEU A 51 6.99 7.47 -9.28
C LEU A 51 7.18 6.50 -10.45
N ALA A 52 8.31 5.78 -10.48
CA ALA A 52 8.61 4.77 -11.48
C ALA A 52 7.59 3.61 -11.47
N ALA A 53 7.19 3.13 -10.30
CA ALA A 53 6.16 2.12 -10.14
C ALA A 53 4.79 2.60 -10.62
N SER A 54 4.41 3.85 -10.31
CA SER A 54 3.13 4.41 -10.72
C SER A 54 3.04 4.60 -12.24
N ALA A 55 4.14 5.05 -12.87
CA ALA A 55 4.22 5.25 -14.32
C ALA A 55 4.16 3.91 -15.07
N SER A 56 4.96 2.93 -14.66
CA SER A 56 4.91 1.58 -15.25
C SER A 56 3.58 0.85 -14.97
N SER A 57 2.97 1.08 -13.81
CA SER A 57 1.62 0.57 -13.50
C SER A 57 0.54 1.17 -14.40
N ALA A 58 0.66 2.44 -14.81
CA ALA A 58 -0.29 3.07 -15.74
C ALA A 58 -0.28 2.36 -17.10
N LEU A 59 0.91 2.09 -17.64
CA LEU A 59 1.09 1.31 -18.85
C LEU A 59 0.54 -0.12 -18.70
N ALA A 60 0.82 -0.77 -17.56
CA ALA A 60 0.32 -2.12 -17.26
C ALA A 60 -1.21 -2.19 -17.26
N ILE A 61 -1.90 -1.19 -16.68
CA ILE A 61 -3.36 -1.14 -16.65
C ILE A 61 -3.93 -0.89 -18.04
N ILE A 62 -3.34 0.00 -18.84
CA ILE A 62 -3.76 0.22 -20.23
C ILE A 62 -3.66 -1.08 -21.02
N LEU A 63 -2.54 -1.79 -20.89
CA LEU A 63 -2.30 -3.05 -21.58
C LEU A 63 -3.31 -4.12 -21.14
N ALA A 64 -3.54 -4.27 -19.83
CA ALA A 64 -4.51 -5.22 -19.29
C ALA A 64 -5.94 -4.95 -19.80
N GLN A 65 -6.32 -3.68 -19.93
CA GLN A 65 -7.62 -3.31 -20.51
C GLN A 65 -7.70 -3.62 -22.01
N ARG A 66 -6.62 -3.39 -22.78
CA ARG A 66 -6.59 -3.74 -24.22
C ARG A 66 -6.68 -5.24 -24.46
N LEU A 67 -6.07 -6.04 -23.57
CA LEU A 67 -6.12 -7.50 -23.62
C LEU A 67 -7.46 -8.06 -23.09
N GLY A 68 -8.41 -7.22 -22.66
CA GLY A 68 -9.71 -7.65 -22.14
C GLY A 68 -9.64 -8.41 -20.82
N LEU A 69 -8.50 -8.35 -20.11
CA LEU A 69 -8.26 -9.16 -18.90
C LEU A 69 -9.11 -8.68 -17.73
N THR A 70 -9.31 -7.37 -17.58
CA THR A 70 -10.17 -6.80 -16.53
C THR A 70 -10.63 -5.37 -16.81
N ALA A 71 -11.83 -5.04 -16.32
CA ALA A 71 -12.43 -3.71 -16.46
C ALA A 71 -11.80 -2.62 -15.56
N CYS A 72 -10.79 -2.96 -14.74
CA CYS A 72 -10.06 -2.11 -13.78
C CYS A 72 -10.81 -0.82 -13.43
N LYS A 73 -11.78 -0.91 -12.49
CA LYS A 73 -12.57 0.24 -12.08
C LYS A 73 -11.71 1.18 -11.23
N PRO A 74 -11.73 2.51 -11.51
CA PRO A 74 -11.08 3.50 -10.66
C PRO A 74 -11.57 3.40 -9.22
N ARG A 75 -10.69 3.64 -8.26
CA ARG A 75 -11.07 3.60 -6.85
C ARG A 75 -12.08 4.67 -6.53
N THR A 76 -13.13 4.25 -5.83
CA THR A 76 -14.16 5.13 -5.30
C THR A 76 -13.65 5.89 -4.08
N PRO A 77 -14.21 7.07 -3.80
CA PRO A 77 -13.95 7.79 -2.55
C PRO A 77 -14.41 6.99 -1.34
N ASN A 78 -13.76 7.24 -0.20
CA ASN A 78 -14.17 6.74 1.10
C ASN A 78 -14.43 7.92 2.04
N THR A 79 -15.54 7.88 2.79
CA THR A 79 -15.97 9.00 3.64
C THR A 79 -16.27 8.58 5.07
N LEU A 80 -15.97 9.50 6.00
CA LEU A 80 -16.36 9.44 7.40
C LEU A 80 -17.57 10.36 7.68
N ASN A 81 -18.02 11.12 6.69
CA ASN A 81 -19.14 12.07 6.75
C ASN A 81 -18.96 13.15 7.85
N LEU A 82 -17.74 13.65 7.97
CA LEU A 82 -17.33 14.74 8.82
C LEU A 82 -17.43 16.09 8.08
N PHE A 83 -16.77 16.21 6.92
CA PHE A 83 -16.66 17.51 6.23
C PHE A 83 -16.75 17.43 4.69
N SER A 84 -16.40 16.31 4.07
CA SER A 84 -16.35 16.18 2.60
C SER A 84 -16.50 14.73 2.15
N SER A 85 -16.88 14.50 0.90
CA SER A 85 -16.95 13.17 0.28
C SER A 85 -15.60 12.42 0.24
N TYR A 86 -14.48 13.10 0.51
CA TYR A 86 -13.11 12.57 0.51
C TYR A 86 -12.42 12.65 1.88
N ASP A 87 -13.15 13.01 2.93
CA ASP A 87 -12.60 13.19 4.27
C ASP A 87 -11.92 11.92 4.82
N GLY A 88 -12.48 10.74 4.57
CA GLY A 88 -11.88 9.46 4.94
C GLY A 88 -10.55 9.21 4.23
N ASN A 89 -10.45 9.59 2.94
CA ASN A 89 -9.21 9.54 2.18
C ASN A 89 -8.14 10.47 2.75
N ILE A 90 -8.51 11.71 3.11
CA ILE A 90 -7.57 12.71 3.63
C ILE A 90 -7.13 12.34 5.06
N LEU A 91 -8.08 12.13 5.97
CA LEU A 91 -7.79 11.81 7.37
C LEU A 91 -7.10 10.44 7.51
N GLY A 92 -7.60 9.43 6.79
CA GLY A 92 -6.98 8.10 6.77
C GLY A 92 -5.60 8.13 6.13
N GLY A 93 -5.43 8.89 5.05
CA GLY A 93 -4.13 9.11 4.41
C GLY A 93 -3.14 9.75 5.37
N ALA A 94 -3.51 10.86 6.02
CA ALA A 94 -2.68 11.54 7.00
C ALA A 94 -2.30 10.63 8.17
N LEU A 95 -3.25 9.86 8.72
CA LEU A 95 -3.00 8.92 9.81
C LEU A 95 -2.05 7.79 9.39
N LEU A 96 -2.20 7.29 8.17
CA LEU A 96 -1.27 6.33 7.56
C LEU A 96 0.14 6.95 7.46
N GLY A 97 0.25 8.20 7.03
CA GLY A 97 1.51 8.95 6.98
C GLY A 97 2.19 9.10 8.34
N VAL A 98 1.42 9.48 9.36
CA VAL A 98 1.89 9.54 10.76
C VAL A 98 2.42 8.17 11.21
N GLY A 99 1.68 7.10 10.91
CA GLY A 99 2.10 5.73 11.18
C GLY A 99 3.41 5.37 10.48
N MET A 100 3.59 5.75 9.21
CA MET A 100 4.84 5.55 8.47
C MET A 100 6.03 6.29 9.10
N ALA A 101 5.82 7.53 9.54
CA ALA A 101 6.86 8.33 10.19
C ALA A 101 7.29 7.77 11.56
N LEU A 102 6.35 7.20 12.32
CA LEU A 102 6.61 6.61 13.65
C LEU A 102 7.24 5.22 13.57
N SER A 103 6.75 4.38 12.65
CA SER A 103 7.15 2.96 12.57
C SER A 103 8.28 2.70 11.58
N GLY A 104 8.52 3.60 10.63
CA GLY A 104 9.39 3.33 9.49
C GLY A 104 8.91 2.17 8.63
N ALA A 105 7.60 1.90 8.58
CA ALA A 105 7.02 0.84 7.79
C ALA A 105 5.84 1.35 6.96
N CYS A 106 5.41 0.57 5.98
CA CYS A 106 4.09 0.72 5.36
C CYS A 106 3.39 -0.66 5.33
N PRO A 107 2.05 -0.74 5.13
CA PRO A 107 1.33 -2.01 5.18
C PRO A 107 1.87 -3.07 4.20
N GLY A 108 2.42 -2.64 3.07
CA GLY A 108 3.02 -3.54 2.09
C GLY A 108 4.46 -3.92 2.40
N THR A 109 5.26 -3.02 2.97
CA THR A 109 6.69 -3.24 3.24
C THR A 109 6.94 -3.90 4.59
N LEU A 110 5.97 -3.87 5.50
CA LEU A 110 6.02 -4.56 6.78
C LEU A 110 6.31 -6.06 6.61
N LEU A 111 5.76 -6.71 5.59
CA LEU A 111 5.98 -8.14 5.34
C LEU A 111 7.43 -8.41 4.89
N PRO A 112 7.98 -7.69 3.89
CA PRO A 112 9.42 -7.70 3.61
C PRO A 112 10.32 -7.39 4.81
N GLN A 113 9.96 -6.42 5.66
CA GLN A 113 10.75 -6.08 6.86
C GLN A 113 10.93 -7.30 7.78
N ILE A 114 9.85 -8.04 8.01
CA ILE A 114 9.89 -9.26 8.82
C ILE A 114 10.72 -10.35 8.14
N ALA A 115 10.54 -10.53 6.82
CA ALA A 115 11.31 -11.52 6.06
C ALA A 115 12.82 -11.26 6.07
N THR A 116 13.21 -9.99 6.04
CA THR A 116 14.62 -9.54 6.04
C THR A 116 15.23 -9.39 7.45
N GLY A 117 14.46 -9.65 8.50
CA GLY A 117 14.94 -9.62 9.89
C GLY A 117 15.08 -8.22 10.50
N VAL A 118 14.34 -7.22 10.00
CA VAL A 118 14.31 -5.88 10.60
C VAL A 118 13.77 -5.95 12.02
N ARG A 119 14.53 -5.44 13.00
CA ARG A 119 14.24 -5.59 14.44
C ARG A 119 12.90 -4.97 14.85
N SER A 120 12.52 -3.86 14.23
CA SER A 120 11.25 -3.18 14.51
C SER A 120 10.04 -3.88 13.86
N GLY A 121 10.27 -4.67 12.80
CA GLY A 121 9.23 -5.30 11.97
C GLY A 121 8.19 -6.09 12.78
N PRO A 122 8.58 -7.02 13.68
CA PRO A 122 7.63 -7.77 14.50
C PRO A 122 6.75 -6.89 15.41
N PHE A 123 7.31 -5.80 15.95
CA PHE A 123 6.56 -4.88 16.81
C PHE A 123 5.55 -4.04 16.01
N VAL A 124 5.93 -3.64 14.79
CA VAL A 124 5.00 -2.97 13.86
C VAL A 124 3.92 -3.94 13.40
N LEU A 125 4.24 -5.22 13.18
CA LEU A 125 3.25 -6.25 12.85
C LEU A 125 2.24 -6.41 13.98
N LEU A 126 2.71 -6.51 15.22
CA LEU A 126 1.82 -6.56 16.39
C LEU A 126 0.87 -5.36 16.39
N GLY A 127 1.40 -4.15 16.22
CA GLY A 127 0.59 -2.95 16.10
C GLY A 127 -0.41 -3.00 14.93
N GLY A 128 0.03 -3.47 13.76
CA GLY A 128 -0.81 -3.59 12.58
C GLY A 128 -1.95 -4.62 12.73
N LEU A 129 -1.69 -5.74 13.40
CA LEU A 129 -2.71 -6.74 13.73
C LEU A 129 -3.73 -6.18 14.72
N LEU A 130 -3.26 -5.51 15.78
CA LEU A 130 -4.13 -4.81 16.73
C LEU A 130 -4.97 -3.73 16.02
N GLY A 131 -4.37 -2.96 15.12
CA GLY A 131 -5.06 -1.97 14.30
C GLY A 131 -6.11 -2.60 13.38
N GLY A 132 -5.85 -3.78 12.82
CA GLY A 132 -6.79 -4.56 12.03
C GLY A 132 -8.00 -5.02 12.84
N ILE A 133 -7.77 -5.57 14.05
CA ILE A 133 -8.81 -5.98 15.00
C ILE A 133 -9.65 -4.78 15.44
N LEU A 134 -9.00 -3.67 15.80
CA LEU A 134 -9.66 -2.44 16.24
C LEU A 134 -10.52 -1.84 15.12
N PHE A 135 -9.98 -1.78 13.90
CA PHE A 135 -10.75 -1.30 12.75
C PHE A 135 -11.93 -2.21 12.44
N SER A 136 -11.74 -3.54 12.49
CA SER A 136 -12.79 -4.50 12.20
C SER A 136 -13.95 -4.44 13.19
N GLY A 137 -13.65 -4.31 14.49
CA GLY A 137 -14.67 -4.26 15.55
C GLY A 137 -15.35 -2.90 15.66
N TYR A 138 -14.57 -1.81 15.65
CA TYR A 138 -15.06 -0.46 15.95
C TYR A 138 -14.97 0.50 14.76
N GLY A 139 -13.88 0.41 13.98
CA GLY A 139 -13.61 1.32 12.86
C GLY A 139 -14.63 1.26 11.72
N LYS A 140 -15.12 0.06 11.37
CA LYS A 140 -16.13 -0.14 10.30
C LYS A 140 -17.41 0.67 10.53
N ARG A 141 -17.77 0.94 11.79
CA ARG A 141 -18.96 1.75 12.15
C ARG A 141 -18.82 3.22 11.74
N PHE A 142 -17.61 3.73 11.66
CA PHE A 142 -17.35 5.13 11.30
C PHE A 142 -17.29 5.36 9.80
N VAL A 143 -16.95 4.33 9.01
CA VAL A 143 -16.93 4.43 7.54
C VAL A 143 -18.36 4.44 7.02
N ARG A 144 -18.74 5.50 6.32
CA ARG A 144 -20.08 5.67 5.76
C ARG A 144 -20.08 5.55 4.24
N THR A 145 -21.23 5.19 3.69
CA THR A 145 -21.43 5.18 2.23
C THR A 145 -21.39 6.60 1.70
N VAL A 146 -20.56 6.83 0.69
CA VAL A 146 -20.52 8.11 -0.04
C VAL A 146 -21.89 8.39 -0.64
N ARG A 147 -22.48 9.55 -0.31
CA ARG A 147 -23.80 9.98 -0.83
C ARG A 147 -23.70 10.85 -2.08
N ASP A 148 -22.54 11.41 -2.32
CA ASP A 148 -22.26 12.30 -3.44
C ASP A 148 -22.20 11.53 -4.76
N LYS A 149 -23.26 11.67 -5.56
CA LYS A 149 -23.40 11.02 -6.87
C LYS A 149 -22.36 11.49 -7.88
N GLU A 150 -21.84 12.71 -7.77
CA GLU A 150 -20.82 13.22 -8.68
C GLU A 150 -19.45 12.62 -8.35
N ALA A 151 -19.09 12.54 -7.07
CA ALA A 151 -17.87 11.88 -6.63
C ALA A 151 -17.83 10.37 -6.99
N ILE A 152 -19.01 9.73 -7.07
CA ILE A 152 -19.17 8.33 -7.50
C ILE A 152 -19.13 8.19 -9.03
N SER A 153 -19.77 9.10 -9.77
CA SER A 153 -19.88 9.01 -11.24
C SER A 153 -18.64 9.51 -11.98
N LYS A 154 -17.88 10.46 -11.40
CA LYS A 154 -16.62 10.98 -11.94
C LYS A 154 -15.45 10.74 -10.98
N PRO A 155 -15.02 9.47 -10.80
CA PRO A 155 -13.95 9.12 -9.85
C PRO A 155 -12.55 9.58 -10.30
N THR A 156 -12.36 9.96 -11.56
CA THR A 156 -11.04 10.32 -12.13
C THR A 156 -10.89 11.80 -12.43
N VAL A 157 -9.65 12.29 -12.39
CA VAL A 157 -9.33 13.71 -12.65
C VAL A 157 -9.79 14.14 -14.04
N TYR A 158 -9.54 13.32 -15.05
CA TYR A 158 -9.90 13.66 -16.43
C TYR A 158 -11.41 13.69 -16.65
N GLN A 159 -12.20 12.87 -15.93
CA GLN A 159 -13.66 12.95 -16.00
C GLN A 159 -14.22 14.22 -15.35
N LYS A 160 -13.59 14.71 -14.26
CA LYS A 160 -13.99 15.97 -13.63
C LYS A 160 -13.65 17.19 -14.49
N ILE A 161 -12.50 17.17 -15.16
CA ILE A 161 -12.01 18.26 -16.03
C ILE A 161 -12.64 18.19 -17.44
N GLY A 162 -13.33 17.10 -17.80
CA GLY A 162 -13.90 16.90 -19.14
C GLY A 162 -12.86 16.52 -20.21
N GLY A 163 -11.69 16.01 -19.79
CA GLY A 163 -10.59 15.63 -20.66
C GLY A 163 -10.66 14.19 -21.19
N LYS A 164 -9.92 13.92 -22.27
CA LYS A 164 -9.77 12.56 -22.83
C LYS A 164 -8.81 11.73 -21.97
N ARG A 165 -9.21 10.48 -21.66
CA ARG A 165 -8.40 9.52 -20.87
C ARG A 165 -6.97 9.36 -21.38
N LYS A 166 -6.78 9.16 -22.69
CA LYS A 166 -5.45 8.95 -23.30
C LYS A 166 -4.51 10.14 -23.05
N THR A 167 -5.02 11.37 -23.25
CA THR A 167 -4.26 12.60 -23.03
C THR A 167 -3.87 12.76 -21.56
N ALA A 168 -4.81 12.52 -20.65
CA ALA A 168 -4.53 12.62 -19.21
C ALA A 168 -3.48 11.61 -18.74
N MET A 169 -3.53 10.37 -19.22
CA MET A 169 -2.53 9.35 -18.90
C MET A 169 -1.16 9.69 -19.50
N ALA A 170 -1.11 10.18 -20.74
CA ALA A 170 0.15 10.62 -21.35
C ALA A 170 0.77 11.80 -20.57
N VAL A 171 -0.02 12.79 -20.16
CA VAL A 171 0.45 13.89 -19.31
C VAL A 171 0.98 13.38 -17.98
N TYR A 172 0.28 12.44 -17.34
CA TYR A 172 0.72 11.82 -16.09
C TYR A 172 2.04 11.07 -16.24
N GLU A 173 2.20 10.27 -17.31
CA GLU A 173 3.46 9.57 -17.59
C GLU A 173 4.61 10.54 -17.81
N VAL A 174 4.41 11.58 -18.63
CA VAL A 174 5.42 12.63 -18.84
C VAL A 174 5.78 13.33 -17.53
N LEU A 175 4.79 13.64 -16.69
CA LEU A 175 5.01 14.25 -15.38
C LEU A 175 5.85 13.34 -14.47
N CYS A 176 5.49 12.06 -14.35
CA CYS A 176 6.23 11.10 -13.53
C CYS A 176 7.68 10.93 -14.00
N LEU A 177 7.89 10.78 -15.31
CA LEU A 177 9.23 10.64 -15.89
C LEU A 177 10.07 11.92 -15.75
N SER A 178 9.45 13.08 -15.92
CA SER A 178 10.12 14.38 -15.73
C SER A 178 10.54 14.59 -14.28
N CYS A 179 9.64 14.32 -13.33
CA CYS A 179 9.96 14.36 -11.90
C CYS A 179 11.07 13.36 -11.54
N LEU A 180 11.00 12.12 -12.05
CA LEU A 180 12.02 11.11 -11.81
C LEU A 180 13.39 11.55 -12.37
N GLY A 181 13.42 12.11 -13.58
CA GLY A 181 14.63 12.64 -14.21
C GLY A 181 15.23 13.82 -13.41
N ALA A 182 14.39 14.77 -13.00
CA ALA A 182 14.83 15.90 -12.17
C ALA A 182 15.40 15.41 -10.83
N MET A 183 14.70 14.52 -10.13
CA MET A 183 15.13 13.99 -8.85
C MET A 183 16.39 13.13 -8.93
N ARG A 184 16.63 12.45 -10.05
CA ARG A 184 17.88 11.70 -10.29
C ARG A 184 19.09 12.64 -10.35
N ASN A 185 18.92 13.82 -10.93
CA ASN A 185 20.00 14.80 -11.07
C ASN A 185 20.27 15.57 -9.76
N VAL A 186 19.21 15.89 -9.01
CA VAL A 186 19.32 16.68 -7.76
C VAL A 186 19.78 15.83 -6.57
N TYR A 187 19.34 14.57 -6.50
CA TYR A 187 19.66 13.66 -5.40
C TYR A 187 20.20 12.33 -5.95
N PRO A 188 21.52 12.17 -6.14
CA PRO A 188 22.09 10.90 -6.59
C PRO A 188 21.81 9.77 -5.59
N GLU A 189 21.72 8.53 -6.08
CA GLU A 189 21.41 7.37 -5.23
C GLU A 189 22.53 7.11 -4.22
N LYS A 190 22.15 6.78 -2.98
CA LYS A 190 23.11 6.36 -1.96
C LYS A 190 23.57 4.93 -2.27
N VAL A 191 24.88 4.70 -2.17
CA VAL A 191 25.53 3.40 -2.38
C VAL A 191 25.04 2.40 -1.32
N GLY A 192 24.46 1.27 -1.72
CA GLY A 192 24.02 0.20 -0.80
C GLY A 192 22.66 -0.45 -1.07
N VAL A 193 21.94 -0.05 -2.13
CA VAL A 193 20.68 -0.70 -2.53
C VAL A 193 20.94 -1.73 -3.65
N LEU A 194 20.34 -2.92 -3.56
CA LEU A 194 20.52 -4.03 -4.50
C LEU A 194 20.24 -3.63 -5.96
N ILE A 195 19.28 -2.73 -6.16
CA ILE A 195 18.83 -2.22 -7.46
C ILE A 195 18.50 -0.72 -7.32
N SER A 196 18.76 0.07 -8.36
CA SER A 196 18.37 1.49 -8.39
C SER A 196 16.86 1.69 -8.16
N ALA A 197 16.48 2.81 -7.56
CA ALA A 197 15.08 3.14 -7.22
C ALA A 197 14.17 3.05 -8.46
N ALA A 198 14.65 3.53 -9.60
CA ALA A 198 13.89 3.53 -10.85
C ALA A 198 13.63 2.10 -11.35
N ILE A 199 14.67 1.25 -11.38
CA ILE A 199 14.53 -0.15 -11.83
C ILE A 199 13.66 -0.94 -10.82
N GLY A 200 13.85 -0.71 -9.52
CA GLY A 200 12.98 -1.28 -8.48
C GLY A 200 11.51 -0.87 -8.67
N GLY A 201 11.25 0.39 -8.99
CA GLY A 201 9.92 0.87 -9.34
C GLY A 201 9.34 0.18 -10.57
N LEU A 202 10.12 -0.02 -11.64
CA LEU A 202 9.67 -0.77 -12.83
C LEU A 202 9.29 -2.22 -12.47
N TRP A 203 10.06 -2.90 -11.62
CA TRP A 203 9.72 -4.23 -11.12
C TRP A 203 8.43 -4.24 -10.30
N ILE A 204 8.21 -3.22 -9.48
CA ILE A 204 6.95 -3.07 -8.75
C ILE A 204 5.78 -2.86 -9.73
N GLY A 205 5.93 -2.04 -10.78
CA GLY A 205 4.90 -1.89 -11.81
C GLY A 205 4.66 -3.17 -12.61
N PHE A 206 5.71 -3.95 -12.88
CA PHE A 206 5.56 -5.27 -13.51
C PHE A 206 4.79 -6.24 -12.60
N SER A 207 5.03 -6.21 -11.30
CA SER A 207 4.26 -7.01 -10.35
C SER A 207 2.76 -6.65 -10.33
N GLN A 208 2.41 -5.39 -10.58
CA GLN A 208 1.01 -4.98 -10.78
C GLN A 208 0.42 -5.67 -12.00
N PHE A 209 1.14 -5.69 -13.13
CA PHE A 209 0.68 -6.35 -14.35
C PHE A 209 0.44 -7.85 -14.10
N MET A 210 1.38 -8.52 -13.42
CA MET A 210 1.24 -9.92 -13.04
C MET A 210 0.06 -10.14 -12.08
N SER A 211 -0.14 -9.26 -11.10
CA SER A 211 -1.30 -9.32 -10.20
C SER A 211 -2.62 -9.22 -10.97
N LEU A 212 -2.71 -8.32 -11.96
CA LEU A 212 -3.89 -8.18 -12.81
C LEU A 212 -4.12 -9.43 -13.67
N LEU A 213 -3.05 -10.01 -14.23
CA LEU A 213 -3.12 -11.23 -15.04
C LEU A 213 -3.59 -12.44 -14.23
N LEU A 214 -3.06 -12.61 -13.00
CA LEU A 214 -3.31 -13.79 -12.17
C LEU A 214 -4.62 -13.69 -11.37
N THR A 215 -4.93 -12.50 -10.84
CA THR A 215 -6.02 -12.31 -9.87
C THR A 215 -7.17 -11.43 -10.38
N GLY A 216 -6.95 -10.70 -11.49
CA GLY A 216 -7.89 -9.68 -11.96
C GLY A 216 -8.06 -8.51 -10.99
N SER A 217 -7.16 -8.35 -10.02
CA SER A 217 -7.27 -7.35 -8.97
C SER A 217 -5.98 -6.52 -8.86
N THR A 218 -6.16 -5.25 -8.52
CA THR A 218 -5.06 -4.31 -8.27
C THR A 218 -4.31 -4.65 -6.99
N LEU A 219 -3.03 -4.29 -6.88
CA LEU A 219 -2.22 -4.51 -5.68
C LEU A 219 -2.82 -3.83 -4.43
N GLY A 220 -2.71 -4.52 -3.29
CA GLY A 220 -3.09 -3.99 -1.98
C GLY A 220 -2.96 -5.01 -0.86
N VAL A 221 -2.21 -4.66 0.19
CA VAL A 221 -1.92 -5.55 1.33
C VAL A 221 -2.79 -5.21 2.54
N SER A 222 -3.26 -3.97 2.68
CA SER A 222 -3.99 -3.53 3.89
C SER A 222 -5.30 -4.28 4.17
N THR A 223 -5.90 -4.90 3.15
CA THR A 223 -7.08 -5.77 3.32
C THR A 223 -6.77 -7.03 4.11
N ALA A 224 -5.52 -7.53 4.09
CA ALA A 224 -5.11 -8.69 4.87
C ALA A 224 -5.26 -8.44 6.38
N TYR A 225 -4.87 -7.27 6.86
CA TYR A 225 -4.95 -6.92 8.28
C TYR A 225 -6.41 -6.82 8.76
N GLU A 226 -7.29 -6.26 7.93
CA GLU A 226 -8.74 -6.25 8.21
C GLU A 226 -9.31 -7.67 8.22
N GLN A 227 -8.93 -8.52 7.25
CA GLN A 227 -9.40 -9.91 7.18
C GLN A 227 -8.95 -10.74 8.40
N ILE A 228 -7.76 -10.49 8.91
CA ILE A 228 -7.30 -11.11 10.16
C ILE A 228 -8.13 -10.61 11.35
N GLY A 229 -8.46 -9.32 11.38
CA GLY A 229 -9.37 -8.75 12.39
C GLY A 229 -10.78 -9.35 12.30
N ASP A 230 -11.34 -9.49 11.10
CA ASP A 230 -12.64 -10.14 10.87
C ASP A 230 -12.62 -11.61 11.31
N LEU A 231 -11.52 -12.32 11.05
CA LEU A 231 -11.34 -13.71 11.48
C LEU A 231 -11.28 -13.81 13.00
N PHE A 232 -10.63 -12.86 13.67
CA PHE A 232 -10.58 -12.80 15.14
C PHE A 232 -11.98 -12.66 15.75
N TRP A 233 -12.78 -11.68 15.30
CA TRP A 233 -14.14 -11.49 15.79
C TRP A 233 -15.08 -12.65 15.43
N TRP A 234 -14.90 -13.26 14.25
CA TRP A 234 -15.64 -14.45 13.86
C TRP A 234 -15.30 -15.65 14.77
N ALA A 235 -14.02 -15.86 15.07
CA ALA A 235 -13.57 -16.93 15.96
C ALA A 235 -14.09 -16.74 17.39
N GLU A 236 -14.09 -15.50 17.88
CA GLU A 236 -14.67 -15.16 19.19
C GLU A 236 -16.18 -15.45 19.23
N GLN A 237 -16.94 -15.06 18.20
CA GLN A 237 -18.37 -15.34 18.12
C GLN A 237 -18.68 -16.84 18.02
N LEU A 238 -17.80 -17.61 17.38
CA LEU A 238 -17.91 -19.07 17.30
C LEU A 238 -17.64 -19.73 18.66
N LEU A 239 -16.59 -19.30 19.36
CA LEU A 239 -16.14 -19.87 20.63
C LEU A 239 -17.00 -19.47 21.83
N LEU A 240 -17.39 -18.19 21.92
CA LEU A 240 -18.10 -17.63 23.07
C LEU A 240 -19.60 -17.41 22.82
N GLY A 241 -19.98 -17.10 21.58
CA GLY A 241 -21.34 -16.67 21.23
C GLY A 241 -22.23 -17.77 20.66
N GLY A 242 -21.67 -18.92 20.27
CA GLY A 242 -22.41 -20.04 19.65
C GLY A 242 -23.12 -19.69 18.33
N LYS A 243 -22.77 -18.55 17.70
CA LYS A 243 -23.40 -18.06 16.46
C LYS A 243 -22.49 -18.28 15.27
N THR A 244 -23.03 -18.87 14.20
CA THR A 244 -22.30 -19.17 12.96
C THR A 244 -22.60 -18.14 11.87
N GLY A 245 -21.74 -17.13 11.78
CA GLY A 245 -21.68 -16.27 10.61
C GLY A 245 -20.92 -16.93 9.44
N PRO A 246 -21.10 -16.47 8.19
CA PRO A 246 -20.29 -16.92 7.07
C PRO A 246 -18.80 -16.57 7.27
N MET A 247 -17.91 -17.48 6.89
CA MET A 247 -16.46 -17.29 7.04
C MET A 247 -15.97 -16.03 6.28
N PRO A 248 -15.11 -15.20 6.89
CA PRO A 248 -14.59 -14.01 6.23
C PRO A 248 -13.70 -14.34 5.02
N SER A 249 -13.56 -13.38 4.12
CA SER A 249 -12.72 -13.54 2.93
C SER A 249 -11.25 -13.66 3.30
N ILE A 250 -10.49 -14.51 2.61
CA ILE A 250 -9.06 -14.74 2.86
C ILE A 250 -8.14 -14.28 1.72
N ARG A 251 -8.70 -13.63 0.68
CA ARG A 251 -7.92 -13.31 -0.54
C ARG A 251 -6.78 -12.32 -0.26
N GLY A 252 -7.03 -11.31 0.57
CA GLY A 252 -6.02 -10.34 0.97
C GLY A 252 -4.95 -10.99 1.83
N THR A 253 -5.35 -11.84 2.76
CA THR A 253 -4.42 -12.64 3.59
C THR A 253 -3.56 -13.57 2.75
N ALA A 254 -4.12 -14.25 1.74
CA ALA A 254 -3.36 -15.08 0.81
C ALA A 254 -2.32 -14.26 0.02
N PHE A 255 -2.70 -13.07 -0.45
CA PHE A 255 -1.78 -12.14 -1.11
C PHE A 255 -0.65 -11.66 -0.16
N ALA A 256 -0.98 -11.36 1.10
CA ALA A 256 0.00 -10.99 2.12
C ALA A 256 0.97 -12.13 2.43
N ILE A 257 0.48 -13.36 2.62
CA ILE A 257 1.32 -14.54 2.82
C ILE A 257 2.26 -14.73 1.63
N GLY A 258 1.74 -14.59 0.40
CA GLY A 258 2.56 -14.58 -0.80
C GLY A 258 3.67 -13.52 -0.75
N THR A 259 3.32 -12.29 -0.38
CA THR A 259 4.28 -11.18 -0.25
C THR A 259 5.39 -11.49 0.75
N LEU A 260 5.04 -12.04 1.92
CA LEU A 260 6.02 -12.48 2.92
C LEU A 260 6.93 -13.58 2.37
N PHE A 261 6.36 -14.60 1.72
CA PHE A 261 7.10 -15.74 1.19
C PHE A 261 8.05 -15.33 0.06
N GLY A 262 7.60 -14.48 -0.86
CA GLY A 262 8.44 -13.95 -1.93
C GLY A 262 9.61 -13.11 -1.40
N ALA A 263 9.35 -12.27 -0.40
CA ALA A 263 10.40 -11.51 0.27
C ALA A 263 11.41 -12.43 0.99
N LEU A 264 10.93 -13.48 1.65
CA LEU A 264 11.79 -14.46 2.34
C LEU A 264 12.68 -15.22 1.37
N ILE A 265 12.14 -15.70 0.24
CA ILE A 265 12.92 -16.37 -0.81
C ILE A 265 14.06 -15.45 -1.27
N LEU A 266 13.75 -14.20 -1.61
CA LEU A 266 14.78 -13.28 -2.08
C LEU A 266 15.82 -12.99 -1.00
N SER A 267 15.38 -12.80 0.25
CA SER A 267 16.28 -12.54 1.38
C SER A 267 17.26 -13.69 1.62
N VAL A 268 16.80 -14.94 1.51
CA VAL A 268 17.64 -16.14 1.67
C VAL A 268 18.56 -16.36 0.47
N VAL A 269 18.06 -16.20 -0.75
CA VAL A 269 18.82 -16.44 -1.99
C VAL A 269 19.93 -15.40 -2.18
N VAL A 270 19.64 -14.12 -1.91
CA VAL A 270 20.58 -13.01 -2.13
C VAL A 270 21.41 -12.71 -0.88
N GLN A 271 21.11 -13.37 0.26
CA GLN A 271 21.76 -13.12 1.56
C GLN A 271 21.81 -11.63 1.89
N ILE A 272 20.66 -10.97 1.80
CA ILE A 272 20.56 -9.53 2.05
C ILE A 272 21.00 -9.28 3.51
N PRO A 273 22.05 -8.49 3.75
CA PRO A 273 22.49 -8.20 5.11
C PRO A 273 21.32 -7.60 5.89
N SER A 274 21.09 -8.09 7.11
CA SER A 274 20.14 -7.44 8.01
C SER A 274 20.53 -5.97 8.11
N PRO A 275 19.64 -5.01 7.81
CA PRO A 275 19.98 -3.61 7.89
C PRO A 275 20.49 -3.29 9.30
N ASN A 276 21.78 -2.97 9.45
CA ASN A 276 22.30 -2.40 10.69
C ASN A 276 21.71 -1.00 10.82
N GLU A 277 20.53 -0.92 11.41
CA GLU A 277 19.77 0.31 11.54
C GLU A 277 20.36 1.17 12.66
N ASN A 278 21.00 2.27 12.28
CA ASN A 278 21.30 3.38 13.20
C ASN A 278 20.02 4.09 13.70
N ILE A 279 18.84 3.71 13.20
CA ILE A 279 17.54 4.27 13.58
C ILE A 279 16.78 3.19 14.35
N GLU A 280 16.99 3.12 15.67
CA GLU A 280 16.20 2.22 16.51
C GLU A 280 14.78 2.78 16.70
N VAL A 281 13.81 2.15 16.02
CA VAL A 281 12.39 2.41 16.29
C VAL A 281 12.02 1.70 17.60
N GLY A 282 11.88 2.46 18.68
CA GLY A 282 11.50 1.92 19.99
C GLY A 282 10.15 1.19 19.96
N PHE A 283 9.99 0.19 20.84
CA PHE A 283 8.81 -0.68 20.91
C PHE A 283 7.48 0.07 20.85
N ALA A 284 7.31 1.11 21.69
CA ALA A 284 6.07 1.88 21.74
C ALA A 284 5.79 2.61 20.42
N ARG A 285 6.81 3.21 19.80
CA ARG A 285 6.68 3.89 18.50
C ARG A 285 6.33 2.90 17.38
N ALA A 286 6.94 1.71 17.39
CA ALA A 286 6.65 0.66 16.43
C ALA A 286 5.20 0.16 16.54
N VAL A 287 4.73 -0.16 17.75
CA VAL A 287 3.36 -0.65 17.97
C VAL A 287 2.33 0.43 17.66
N ILE A 288 2.48 1.63 18.21
CA ILE A 288 1.54 2.75 17.96
C ILE A 288 1.55 3.09 16.47
N GLY A 289 2.73 3.19 15.85
CA GLY A 289 2.87 3.42 14.42
C GLY A 289 2.17 2.35 13.58
N GLY A 290 2.31 1.07 13.95
CA GLY A 290 1.61 -0.05 13.30
C GLY A 290 0.09 0.04 13.40
N ILE A 291 -0.46 0.40 14.57
CA ILE A 291 -1.90 0.61 14.77
C ILE A 291 -2.40 1.73 13.85
N LEU A 292 -1.75 2.91 13.90
CA LEU A 292 -2.12 4.07 13.10
C LEU A 292 -2.02 3.79 11.59
N LEU A 293 -1.00 3.05 11.19
CA LEU A 293 -0.74 2.66 9.81
C LEU A 293 -1.87 1.78 9.25
N VAL A 294 -2.32 0.77 9.99
CA VAL A 294 -3.40 -0.10 9.51
C VAL A 294 -4.76 0.60 9.60
N VAL A 295 -5.05 1.25 10.73
CA VAL A 295 -6.32 1.99 10.91
C VAL A 295 -6.46 3.09 9.87
N GLY A 296 -5.39 3.86 9.64
CA GLY A 296 -5.35 4.92 8.62
C GLY A 296 -5.54 4.37 7.20
N ALA A 297 -4.83 3.30 6.84
CA ALA A 297 -5.02 2.64 5.55
C ALA A 297 -6.44 2.13 5.34
N ARG A 298 -7.12 1.69 6.40
CA ARG A 298 -8.51 1.22 6.31
C ARG A 298 -9.51 2.37 6.22
N PHE A 299 -9.32 3.46 6.96
CA PHE A 299 -10.13 4.68 6.80
C PHE A 299 -9.95 5.32 5.42
N ALA A 300 -8.75 5.26 4.85
CA ALA A 300 -8.51 5.73 3.49
C ALA A 300 -9.15 4.83 2.41
N GLY A 301 -9.57 3.61 2.73
CA GLY A 301 -10.04 2.62 1.74
C GLY A 301 -8.90 1.93 0.98
N GLY A 302 -7.67 2.00 1.49
CA GLY A 302 -6.50 1.38 0.88
C GLY A 302 -5.16 1.85 1.48
N CYS A 303 -4.10 1.10 1.22
CA CYS A 303 -2.73 1.43 1.62
C CYS A 303 -1.95 2.19 0.53
N THR A 304 -0.69 2.50 0.83
CA THR A 304 0.34 3.04 -0.08
C THR A 304 0.34 2.38 -1.46
N SER A 305 0.43 1.05 -1.54
CA SER A 305 0.45 0.33 -2.83
C SER A 305 -0.87 0.42 -3.57
N GLY A 306 -1.98 0.43 -2.83
CA GLY A 306 -3.31 0.53 -3.40
C GLY A 306 -3.65 1.91 -3.98
N HIS A 307 -3.49 2.98 -3.21
CA HIS A 307 -3.76 4.33 -3.70
C HIS A 307 -2.61 4.87 -4.53
N GLY A 308 -1.38 4.59 -4.12
CA GLY A 308 -0.20 5.16 -4.73
C GLY A 308 0.23 4.51 -6.04
N ILE A 309 0.25 3.18 -6.12
CA ILE A 309 0.65 2.48 -7.35
C ILE A 309 -0.58 2.28 -8.24
N SER A 310 -1.60 1.59 -7.73
CA SER A 310 -2.78 1.23 -8.53
C SER A 310 -3.78 2.38 -8.72
N GLY A 311 -3.92 3.27 -7.73
CA GLY A 311 -4.91 4.33 -7.74
C GLY A 311 -4.46 5.55 -8.54
N MET A 312 -3.22 6.00 -8.36
CA MET A 312 -2.66 7.12 -9.13
C MET A 312 -2.45 6.78 -10.61
N SER A 313 -2.10 5.54 -10.93
CA SER A 313 -2.01 5.07 -12.32
C SER A 313 -3.35 5.10 -13.07
N GLN A 314 -4.47 5.13 -12.33
CA GLN A 314 -5.82 5.33 -12.88
C GLN A 314 -6.30 6.79 -12.81
N LEU A 315 -5.45 7.71 -12.34
CA LEU A 315 -5.78 9.12 -12.11
C LEU A 315 -7.04 9.30 -11.23
N SER A 316 -7.22 8.42 -10.25
CA SER A 316 -8.33 8.50 -9.29
C SER A 316 -8.13 9.67 -8.33
N VAL A 317 -9.15 10.52 -8.20
CA VAL A 317 -9.12 11.70 -7.33
C VAL A 317 -8.91 11.30 -5.87
N SER A 318 -9.61 10.26 -5.41
CA SER A 318 -9.47 9.77 -4.03
C SER A 318 -8.05 9.30 -3.74
N SER A 319 -7.39 8.71 -4.74
CA SER A 319 -6.04 8.18 -4.60
C SER A 319 -4.99 9.28 -4.56
N ILE A 320 -5.13 10.31 -5.40
CA ILE A 320 -4.25 11.49 -5.37
C ILE A 320 -4.37 12.21 -4.02
N LEU A 321 -5.60 12.44 -3.54
CA LEU A 321 -5.82 13.07 -2.24
C LEU A 321 -5.26 12.23 -1.08
N THR A 322 -5.47 10.91 -1.11
CA THR A 322 -4.93 9.99 -0.08
C THR A 322 -3.41 10.02 -0.08
N SER A 323 -2.77 9.92 -1.25
CA SER A 323 -1.31 9.93 -1.36
C SER A 323 -0.72 11.27 -0.93
N ALA A 324 -1.32 12.39 -1.32
CA ALA A 324 -0.90 13.72 -0.86
C ALA A 324 -1.01 13.87 0.66
N ALA A 325 -2.15 13.47 1.24
CA ALA A 325 -2.36 13.51 2.69
C ALA A 325 -1.42 12.58 3.45
N MET A 326 -1.10 11.42 2.88
CA MET A 326 -0.15 10.46 3.45
C MET A 326 1.28 10.99 3.52
N PHE A 327 1.80 11.55 2.42
CA PHE A 327 3.12 12.19 2.47
C PHE A 327 3.08 13.44 3.36
N GLY A 328 2.05 14.28 3.26
CA GLY A 328 1.91 15.47 4.10
C GLY A 328 1.86 15.16 5.59
N GLY A 329 1.02 14.21 6.02
CA GLY A 329 0.90 13.79 7.42
C GLY A 329 2.19 13.16 7.95
N GLY A 330 2.88 12.36 7.13
CA GLY A 330 4.17 11.79 7.49
C GLY A 330 5.27 12.84 7.64
N ILE A 331 5.36 13.80 6.71
CA ILE A 331 6.33 14.91 6.77
C ILE A 331 6.09 15.78 8.00
N VAL A 332 4.84 16.19 8.25
CA VAL A 332 4.47 16.99 9.42
C VAL A 332 4.78 16.23 10.72
N SER A 333 4.39 14.96 10.80
CA SER A 333 4.70 14.12 11.97
C SER A 333 6.21 14.01 12.21
N SER A 334 6.99 13.79 11.15
CA SER A 334 8.44 13.68 11.25
C SER A 334 9.10 14.98 11.68
N ALA A 335 8.59 16.13 11.21
CA ALA A 335 9.04 17.44 11.65
C ALA A 335 8.77 17.65 13.15
N VAL A 336 7.56 17.28 13.62
CA VAL A 336 7.21 17.36 15.06
C VAL A 336 8.09 16.45 15.90
N LEU A 337 8.33 15.21 15.46
CA LEU A 337 9.16 14.24 16.18
C LEU A 337 10.63 14.65 16.30
N ARG A 338 11.11 15.59 15.49
CA ARG A 338 12.48 16.13 15.56
C ARG A 338 12.62 17.31 16.52
N LEU A 339 11.49 17.90 16.96
CA LEU A 339 11.49 18.99 17.94
C LEU A 339 11.69 18.49 19.38
N PHE A 340 11.53 17.18 19.60
CA PHE A 340 11.66 16.49 20.89
C PHE A 340 12.78 15.45 20.82
#